data_AF-A0A962FXW5-F1
#
_entry.id   AF-A0A962FXW5-F1
#
_cell.length_a   1.000
_cell.length_b   1.000
_cell.length_c   1.000
_cell.angle_alpha   90.00
_cell.angle_beta   90.00
_cell.angle_gamma   90.00
#
_symmetry.space_group_name_H-M   'P 1'
#
loop_
_entity.id
_entity.type
_entity.pdbx_description
1 polymer ?
#
loop_
_entity_poly.entity_id
_entity_poly.type
_entity_poly.pdbx_seq_one_letter_code
_entity_poly.pdbx_strand_id
1 'polypeptide(L)'
;MSRPLHKTKTLLLALARADTAFFILPALMTILIVGTVAQRWMGLYDSQHLFFMSFIFWAGPVPLPGGALLIGILTLGLSLKFIFKSRWNRMKAGINLTHLGVLILLAGGFLTALWAEESYMLIGEGQSSPYIYDYFRQEAIITKNDAPIGRVPFDKLKEGRAWPPLPFHVETLQTCRNCEILKRGEITEDEDGNAYQGMARFMGLRAKRPDPVAENNLSGFTLKITGLDETQDGIYIAFDPMPKPIIVTYREDTYKLVFGKRQTMLPFSLELVDFKKETYPGMDMAKAYSSALIVHDGEVSWPVTIEMNKPLRYKGYTFFQSSFEQTPETERTVLAVVKNRARLFPYIGTLIVALGLILHLATLFGRRAGI
;
A
#
# COMPACT_ATOMS: atom_id res chain seq x y z
N MET A 1 -50.72 -9.06 -9.31
CA MET A 1 -49.58 -8.66 -8.45
C MET A 1 -48.22 -9.05 -9.08
N SER A 2 -47.96 -8.66 -10.35
CA SER A 2 -46.85 -9.18 -11.18
C SER A 2 -45.96 -8.10 -11.83
N ARG A 3 -46.07 -6.83 -11.41
CA ARG A 3 -45.35 -5.69 -12.02
C ARG A 3 -43.86 -5.48 -11.64
N PRO A 4 -43.31 -5.95 -10.50
CA PRO A 4 -41.91 -5.64 -10.18
C PRO A 4 -40.89 -6.45 -11.00
N LEU A 5 -41.20 -7.71 -11.35
CA LEU A 5 -40.31 -8.59 -12.12
C LEU A 5 -40.10 -8.17 -13.58
N HIS A 6 -41.08 -7.47 -14.18
CA HIS A 6 -40.94 -7.03 -15.57
C HIS A 6 -40.00 -5.81 -15.70
N LYS A 7 -40.10 -4.84 -14.78
CA LYS A 7 -39.24 -3.65 -14.78
C LYS A 7 -37.77 -3.99 -14.51
N THR A 8 -37.51 -4.92 -13.58
CA THR A 8 -36.14 -5.37 -13.29
C THR A 8 -35.53 -6.11 -14.48
N LYS A 9 -36.29 -6.96 -15.17
CA LYS A 9 -35.82 -7.66 -16.37
C LYS A 9 -35.51 -6.72 -17.54
N THR A 10 -36.34 -5.68 -17.75
CA THR A 10 -36.09 -4.65 -18.78
C THR A 10 -34.85 -3.81 -18.46
N LEU A 11 -34.65 -3.44 -17.19
CA LEU A 11 -33.45 -2.71 -16.74
C LEU A 11 -32.17 -3.55 -16.92
N LEU A 12 -32.21 -4.82 -16.53
CA LEU A 12 -31.09 -5.77 -16.71
C LEU A 12 -30.72 -5.97 -18.18
N LEU A 13 -31.72 -6.03 -19.07
CA LEU A 13 -31.50 -6.17 -20.52
C LEU A 13 -30.93 -4.90 -21.17
N ALA A 14 -31.25 -3.71 -20.62
CA ALA A 14 -30.68 -2.43 -21.05
C ALA A 14 -29.21 -2.29 -20.63
N LEU A 15 -28.86 -2.68 -19.40
CA LEU A 15 -27.47 -2.73 -18.90
C LEU A 15 -26.60 -3.75 -19.65
N ALA A 16 -27.21 -4.83 -20.17
CA ALA A 16 -26.53 -5.85 -20.98
C ALA A 16 -26.27 -5.43 -22.44
N ARG A 17 -26.36 -4.14 -22.81
CA ARG A 17 -26.02 -3.67 -24.18
C ARG A 17 -24.51 -3.58 -24.34
N ALA A 18 -24.01 -4.06 -25.48
CA ALA A 18 -22.59 -3.98 -25.82
C ALA A 18 -22.12 -2.52 -26.01
N ASP A 19 -23.06 -1.64 -26.39
CA ASP A 19 -22.85 -0.21 -26.62
C ASP A 19 -22.32 0.51 -25.37
N THR A 20 -22.58 -0.02 -24.17
CA THR A 20 -22.05 0.58 -22.92
C THR A 20 -20.53 0.61 -22.91
N ALA A 21 -19.87 -0.44 -23.40
CA ALA A 21 -18.41 -0.50 -23.50
C ALA A 21 -17.85 0.56 -24.46
N PHE A 22 -18.60 0.91 -25.53
CA PHE A 22 -18.19 1.92 -26.51
C PHE A 22 -18.08 3.32 -25.88
N PHE A 23 -18.91 3.64 -24.89
CA PHE A 23 -18.84 4.91 -24.17
C PHE A 23 -17.90 4.87 -22.96
N ILE A 24 -17.84 3.72 -22.26
CA ILE A 24 -17.03 3.59 -21.04
C ILE A 24 -15.53 3.52 -21.36
N LEU A 25 -15.12 2.84 -22.43
CA LEU A 25 -13.71 2.71 -22.77
C LEU A 25 -13.04 4.08 -23.02
N PRO A 26 -13.57 4.96 -23.89
CA PRO A 26 -13.03 6.31 -24.05
C PRO A 26 -12.98 7.10 -22.74
N ALA A 27 -14.01 7.00 -21.88
CA ALA A 27 -14.00 7.66 -20.58
C ALA A 27 -12.88 7.12 -19.67
N LEU A 28 -12.65 5.81 -19.65
CA LEU A 28 -11.52 5.20 -18.94
C LEU A 28 -10.18 5.66 -19.50
N MET A 29 -10.04 5.77 -20.83
CA MET A 29 -8.84 6.33 -21.47
C MET A 29 -8.62 7.80 -21.09
N THR A 30 -9.67 8.62 -21.04
CA THR A 30 -9.56 10.01 -20.58
C THR A 30 -9.11 10.08 -19.12
N ILE A 31 -9.69 9.27 -18.23
CA ILE A 31 -9.27 9.20 -16.82
C ILE A 31 -7.83 8.74 -16.69
N LEU A 32 -7.40 7.74 -17.48
CA LEU A 32 -6.03 7.28 -17.49
C LEU A 32 -5.06 8.43 -17.83
N ILE A 33 -5.36 9.20 -18.89
CA ILE A 33 -4.55 10.36 -19.31
C ILE A 33 -4.53 11.42 -18.21
N VAL A 34 -5.70 11.82 -17.69
CA VAL A 34 -5.81 12.86 -16.65
C VAL A 34 -5.07 12.44 -15.38
N GLY A 35 -5.24 11.19 -14.93
CA GLY A 35 -4.55 10.65 -13.76
C GLY A 35 -3.03 10.62 -13.95
N THR A 36 -2.56 10.26 -15.14
CA THR A 36 -1.12 10.23 -15.46
C THR A 36 -0.51 11.64 -15.45
N VAL A 37 -1.24 12.63 -15.98
CA VAL A 37 -0.80 14.03 -15.94
C VAL A 37 -0.84 14.58 -14.51
N ALA A 38 -1.89 14.26 -13.75
CA ALA A 38 -2.06 14.69 -12.37
C ALA A 38 -0.99 14.11 -11.43
N GLN A 39 -0.55 12.87 -11.68
CA GLN A 39 0.49 12.19 -10.91
C GLN A 39 1.77 13.04 -10.75
N ARG A 40 2.14 13.85 -11.75
CA ARG A 40 3.29 14.76 -11.66
C ARG A 40 3.22 15.71 -10.46
N TRP A 41 2.02 16.15 -10.08
CA TRP A 41 1.82 17.23 -9.10
C TRP A 41 1.32 16.77 -7.74
N MET A 42 0.59 15.64 -7.69
CA MET A 42 0.05 15.09 -6.45
C MET A 42 0.73 13.78 -6.02
N GLY A 43 1.54 13.18 -6.88
CA GLY A 43 2.14 11.87 -6.59
C GLY A 43 1.37 10.70 -7.18
N LEU A 44 2.03 9.54 -7.17
CA LEU A 44 1.47 8.29 -7.69
C LEU A 44 0.28 7.81 -6.84
N TYR A 45 0.47 7.73 -5.52
CA TYR A 45 -0.54 7.20 -4.60
C TYR A 45 -1.83 8.03 -4.62
N ASP A 46 -1.72 9.36 -4.47
CA ASP A 46 -2.89 10.23 -4.45
C ASP A 46 -3.62 10.26 -5.80
N SER A 47 -2.88 10.23 -6.92
CA SER A 47 -3.49 10.13 -8.25
C SER A 47 -4.25 8.81 -8.43
N GLN A 48 -3.67 7.70 -8.01
CA GLN A 48 -4.34 6.39 -8.03
C GLN A 48 -5.64 6.40 -7.22
N HIS A 49 -5.58 6.92 -5.99
CA HIS A 49 -6.74 7.00 -5.11
C HIS A 49 -7.85 7.92 -5.64
N LEU A 50 -7.47 9.09 -6.17
CA LEU A 50 -8.43 10.09 -6.65
C LEU A 50 -9.09 9.67 -7.96
N PHE A 51 -8.34 9.18 -8.94
CA PHE A 51 -8.87 8.94 -10.29
C PHE A 51 -9.31 7.49 -10.52
N PHE A 52 -8.60 6.51 -9.97
CA PHE A 52 -8.80 5.10 -10.32
C PHE A 52 -9.57 4.32 -9.24
N MET A 53 -9.30 4.58 -7.96
CA MET A 53 -9.98 3.87 -6.86
C MET A 53 -11.28 4.54 -6.40
N SER A 54 -11.47 5.82 -6.71
CA SER A 54 -12.71 6.53 -6.36
C SER A 54 -13.89 6.08 -7.23
N PHE A 55 -15.09 6.11 -6.64
CA PHE A 55 -16.33 5.98 -7.41
C PHE A 55 -16.69 7.29 -8.12
N ILE A 56 -16.48 8.41 -7.44
CA ILE A 56 -16.73 9.75 -7.94
C ILE A 56 -15.56 10.63 -7.47
N PHE A 57 -15.05 11.46 -8.37
CA PHE A 57 -14.10 12.52 -8.02
C PHE A 57 -14.63 13.87 -8.48
N TRP A 58 -14.17 14.94 -7.82
CA TRP A 58 -14.63 16.29 -8.09
C TRP A 58 -13.61 17.02 -8.97
N ALA A 59 -14.04 17.44 -10.15
CA ALA A 59 -13.29 18.36 -11.01
C ALA A 59 -13.84 19.77 -10.81
N GLY A 60 -13.35 20.47 -9.78
CA GLY A 60 -13.97 21.70 -9.31
C GLY A 60 -15.39 21.41 -8.77
N PRO A 61 -16.44 22.12 -9.24
CA PRO A 61 -17.82 21.88 -8.79
C PRO A 61 -18.50 20.69 -9.48
N VAL A 62 -17.85 20.03 -10.45
CA VAL A 62 -18.48 18.97 -11.26
C VAL A 62 -18.07 17.59 -10.73
N PRO A 63 -19.03 16.75 -10.28
CA PRO A 63 -18.75 15.37 -9.95
C PRO A 63 -18.59 14.55 -11.23
N LEU A 64 -17.45 13.89 -11.39
CA LEU A 64 -17.14 13.00 -12.51
C LEU A 64 -17.02 11.55 -12.03
N PRO A 65 -17.39 10.56 -12.86
CA PRO A 65 -17.25 9.16 -12.51
C PRO A 65 -15.76 8.79 -12.41
N GLY A 66 -15.37 8.14 -11.32
CA GLY A 66 -14.02 7.61 -11.15
C GLY A 66 -13.83 6.25 -11.83
N GLY A 67 -12.58 5.81 -11.90
CA GLY A 67 -12.20 4.55 -12.56
C GLY A 67 -12.91 3.33 -11.96
N ALA A 68 -13.06 3.26 -10.65
CA ALA A 68 -13.72 2.14 -9.97
C ALA A 68 -15.19 2.02 -10.38
N LEU A 69 -15.90 3.15 -10.51
CA LEU A 69 -17.29 3.17 -10.98
C LEU A 69 -17.39 2.71 -12.44
N LEU A 70 -16.55 3.26 -13.31
CA LEU A 70 -16.55 2.91 -14.74
C LEU A 70 -16.19 1.45 -14.99
N ILE A 71 -15.14 0.94 -14.33
CA ILE A 71 -14.76 -0.49 -14.39
C ILE A 71 -15.86 -1.37 -13.81
N GLY A 72 -16.51 -0.94 -12.72
CA GLY A 72 -17.64 -1.64 -12.11
C GLY A 72 -18.83 -1.76 -13.07
N ILE A 73 -19.24 -0.66 -13.70
CA ILE A 73 -20.32 -0.64 -14.68
C ILE A 73 -19.96 -1.51 -15.90
N LEU A 74 -18.73 -1.39 -16.41
CA LEU A 74 -18.25 -2.22 -17.53
C LEU A 74 -18.31 -3.70 -17.18
N THR A 75 -17.78 -4.09 -16.01
CA THR A 75 -17.74 -5.48 -15.54
C THR A 75 -19.15 -6.03 -15.36
N LEU A 76 -20.05 -5.27 -14.76
CA LEU A 76 -21.45 -5.66 -14.59
C LEU A 76 -22.14 -5.82 -15.96
N GLY A 77 -21.99 -4.85 -16.86
CA GLY A 77 -22.57 -4.89 -18.21
C GLY A 77 -22.08 -6.09 -19.02
N LEU A 78 -20.77 -6.36 -19.01
CA LEU A 78 -20.18 -7.52 -19.67
C LEU A 78 -20.66 -8.83 -19.05
N SER A 79 -20.78 -8.92 -17.73
CA SER A 79 -21.30 -10.09 -17.02
C SER A 79 -22.75 -10.37 -17.39
N LEU A 80 -23.61 -9.35 -17.37
CA LEU A 80 -25.02 -9.47 -17.76
C LEU A 80 -25.16 -9.86 -19.24
N LYS A 81 -24.35 -9.27 -20.14
CA LYS A 81 -24.32 -9.66 -21.56
C LYS A 81 -23.90 -11.12 -21.71
N PHE A 82 -22.87 -11.55 -21.00
CA PHE A 82 -22.37 -12.92 -21.03
C PHE A 82 -23.44 -13.93 -20.59
N ILE A 83 -24.13 -13.66 -19.48
CA ILE A 83 -25.16 -14.54 -18.91
C ILE A 83 -26.42 -14.57 -19.79
N PHE A 84 -26.96 -13.39 -20.16
CA PHE A 84 -28.31 -13.31 -20.74
C PHE A 84 -28.36 -13.20 -22.26
N LYS A 85 -27.31 -12.71 -22.91
CA LYS A 85 -27.31 -12.46 -24.37
C LYS A 85 -26.32 -13.33 -25.13
N SER A 86 -25.40 -14.01 -24.46
CA SER A 86 -24.45 -14.87 -25.17
C SER A 86 -25.15 -16.11 -25.71
N ARG A 87 -24.77 -16.50 -26.93
CA ARG A 87 -25.29 -17.71 -27.58
C ARG A 87 -24.44 -18.90 -27.15
N TRP A 88 -25.01 -19.75 -26.30
CA TRP A 88 -24.38 -20.98 -25.82
C TRP A 88 -24.52 -22.09 -26.87
N ASN A 89 -23.64 -22.05 -27.88
CA ASN A 89 -23.54 -23.07 -28.93
C ASN A 89 -22.09 -23.59 -28.96
N ARG A 90 -21.89 -24.88 -29.22
CA ARG A 90 -20.57 -25.52 -29.43
C ARG A 90 -19.71 -24.75 -30.45
N MET A 91 -20.32 -24.23 -31.51
CA MET A 91 -19.61 -23.42 -32.52
C MET A 91 -19.12 -22.06 -32.02
N LYS A 92 -19.63 -21.58 -30.89
CA LYS A 92 -19.22 -20.33 -30.23
C LYS A 92 -18.56 -20.57 -28.87
N ALA A 93 -18.26 -21.83 -28.53
CA ALA A 93 -17.67 -22.19 -27.27
C ALA A 93 -16.33 -21.47 -27.04
N GLY A 94 -15.49 -21.36 -28.08
CA GLY A 94 -14.22 -20.62 -28.00
C GLY A 94 -14.42 -19.15 -27.61
N ILE A 95 -15.33 -18.45 -28.28
CA ILE A 95 -15.66 -17.03 -28.00
C ILE A 95 -16.21 -16.87 -26.58
N ASN A 96 -17.11 -17.76 -26.15
CA ASN A 96 -17.68 -17.73 -24.80
C ASN A 96 -16.59 -17.98 -23.74
N LEU A 97 -15.67 -18.90 -24.00
CA LEU A 97 -14.56 -19.19 -23.10
C LEU A 97 -13.61 -17.98 -22.99
N THR A 98 -13.30 -17.31 -24.09
CA THR A 98 -12.53 -16.06 -24.07
C THR A 98 -13.22 -14.97 -23.24
N HIS A 99 -14.53 -14.76 -23.40
CA HIS A 99 -15.27 -13.80 -22.59
C HIS A 99 -15.27 -14.15 -21.10
N LEU A 100 -15.42 -15.43 -20.76
CA LEU A 100 -15.30 -15.90 -19.37
C LEU A 100 -13.92 -15.59 -18.81
N GLY A 101 -12.86 -15.84 -19.58
CA GLY A 101 -11.49 -15.52 -19.17
C GLY A 101 -11.28 -14.04 -18.88
N VAL A 102 -11.81 -13.15 -19.75
CA VAL A 102 -11.77 -11.69 -19.52
C VAL A 102 -12.54 -11.29 -18.25
N LEU A 103 -13.70 -11.89 -18.00
CA LEU A 103 -14.46 -11.62 -16.77
C LEU A 103 -13.70 -12.06 -15.51
N ILE A 104 -13.00 -13.20 -15.57
CA ILE A 104 -12.13 -13.68 -14.48
C ILE A 104 -10.94 -12.72 -14.27
N LEU A 105 -10.35 -12.17 -15.34
CA LEU A 105 -9.29 -11.16 -15.23
C LEU A 105 -9.80 -9.89 -14.54
N LEU A 106 -10.96 -9.37 -14.94
CA LEU A 106 -11.57 -8.18 -14.34
C LEU A 106 -11.92 -8.42 -12.87
N ALA A 107 -12.53 -9.56 -12.54
CA ALA A 107 -12.82 -9.94 -11.16
C ALA A 107 -11.53 -10.08 -10.34
N GLY A 108 -10.48 -10.71 -10.90
CA GLY A 108 -9.18 -10.85 -10.26
C GLY A 108 -8.50 -9.52 -9.96
N GLY A 109 -8.55 -8.57 -10.91
CA GLY A 109 -8.05 -7.21 -10.71
C GLY A 109 -8.81 -6.48 -9.61
N PHE A 110 -10.14 -6.58 -9.59
CA PHE A 110 -10.97 -6.00 -8.53
C PHE A 110 -10.66 -6.60 -7.14
N LEU A 111 -10.59 -7.93 -7.03
CA LEU A 111 -10.23 -8.59 -5.78
C LEU A 111 -8.82 -8.25 -5.31
N THR A 112 -7.88 -8.10 -6.25
CA THR A 112 -6.52 -7.62 -5.96
C THR A 112 -6.57 -6.20 -5.39
N ALA A 113 -7.32 -5.28 -6.00
CA ALA A 113 -7.45 -3.91 -5.50
C ALA A 113 -8.08 -3.81 -4.10
N LEU A 114 -8.92 -4.77 -3.71
CA LEU A 114 -9.54 -4.80 -2.39
C LEU A 114 -8.70 -5.48 -1.30
N TRP A 115 -7.87 -6.46 -1.67
CA TRP A 115 -7.22 -7.36 -0.71
C TRP A 115 -5.69 -7.38 -0.79
N ALA A 116 -5.08 -6.73 -1.77
CA ALA A 116 -3.64 -6.61 -1.81
C ALA A 116 -3.14 -5.69 -0.70
N GLU A 117 -2.17 -6.18 0.06
CA GLU A 117 -1.42 -5.37 1.01
C GLU A 117 0.01 -5.26 0.50
N GLU A 118 0.51 -4.03 0.39
CA GLU A 118 1.87 -3.71 -0.02
C GLU A 118 2.63 -3.16 1.18
N SER A 119 3.85 -3.61 1.36
CA SER A 119 4.73 -3.27 2.47
C SER A 119 6.17 -3.42 2.02
N TYR A 120 7.12 -3.02 2.85
CA TYR A 120 8.53 -3.26 2.61
C TYR A 120 9.21 -3.85 3.85
N MET A 121 10.39 -4.42 3.64
CA MET A 121 11.23 -4.97 4.70
C MET A 121 12.65 -4.50 4.46
N LEU A 122 13.30 -4.01 5.51
CA LEU A 122 14.73 -3.71 5.48
C LEU A 122 15.45 -4.70 6.39
N ILE A 123 16.55 -5.24 5.90
CA ILE A 123 17.40 -6.17 6.64
C ILE A 123 18.85 -5.74 6.42
N GLY A 124 19.58 -5.49 7.51
CA GLY A 124 21.02 -5.30 7.46
C GLY A 124 21.75 -6.63 7.33
N GLU A 125 22.94 -6.61 6.73
CA GLU A 125 23.77 -7.79 6.61
C GLU A 125 24.08 -8.39 7.99
N GLY A 126 23.93 -9.72 8.12
CA GLY A 126 24.02 -10.46 9.37
C GLY A 126 22.83 -10.28 10.33
N GLN A 127 21.78 -9.54 9.94
CA GLN A 127 20.60 -9.33 10.77
C GLN A 127 19.42 -10.20 10.29
N SER A 128 18.55 -10.55 11.25
CA SER A 128 17.27 -11.23 11.00
C SER A 128 16.11 -10.34 11.39
N SER A 129 15.09 -10.27 10.53
CA SER A 129 13.88 -9.47 10.78
C SER A 129 12.60 -10.26 10.48
N PRO A 130 11.64 -10.31 11.44
CA PRO A 130 10.29 -10.80 11.18
C PRO A 130 9.31 -9.68 10.79
N TYR A 131 9.76 -8.43 10.65
CA TYR A 131 8.85 -7.28 10.51
C TYR A 131 8.78 -6.74 9.07
N ILE A 132 7.56 -6.44 8.64
CA ILE A 132 7.28 -5.64 7.44
C ILE A 132 6.66 -4.30 7.83
N TYR A 133 6.94 -3.28 7.04
CA TYR A 133 6.56 -1.90 7.26
C TYR A 133 5.59 -1.43 6.17
N ASP A 134 4.50 -0.78 6.58
CA ASP A 134 3.56 -0.14 5.65
C ASP A 134 4.22 1.10 5.00
N TYR A 135 3.98 1.33 3.71
CA TYR A 135 4.55 2.48 3.00
C TYR A 135 3.95 3.83 3.45
N PHE A 136 2.65 3.86 3.74
CA PHE A 136 1.90 5.10 3.88
C PHE A 136 1.34 5.33 5.29
N ARG A 137 1.13 4.26 6.07
CA ARG A 137 0.52 4.37 7.40
C ARG A 137 1.58 4.41 8.48
N GLN A 138 1.54 5.45 9.29
CA GLN A 138 2.30 5.54 10.54
C GLN A 138 1.43 5.25 11.77
N GLU A 139 2.06 4.76 12.83
CA GLU A 139 1.45 4.60 14.14
C GLU A 139 2.43 4.96 15.26
N ALA A 140 1.90 5.49 16.36
CA ALA A 140 2.61 5.61 17.62
C ALA A 140 2.38 4.34 18.44
N ILE A 141 3.45 3.62 18.76
CA ILE A 141 3.45 2.43 19.60
C ILE A 141 3.89 2.85 21.00
N ILE A 142 3.11 2.45 21.99
CA ILE A 142 3.43 2.68 23.40
C ILE A 142 3.73 1.32 24.03
N THR A 143 4.91 1.19 24.62
CA THR A 143 5.30 0.02 25.39
C THR A 143 5.42 0.36 26.86
N LYS A 144 5.08 -0.59 27.72
CA LYS A 144 5.31 -0.57 29.16
C LYS A 144 6.28 -1.70 29.48
N ASN A 145 7.47 -1.37 29.99
CA ASN A 145 8.55 -2.33 30.25
C ASN A 145 8.80 -3.24 29.04
N ASP A 146 8.87 -2.64 27.84
CA ASP A 146 9.03 -3.30 26.54
C ASP A 146 7.87 -4.17 26.03
N ALA A 147 6.78 -4.29 26.78
CA ALA A 147 5.53 -4.91 26.31
C ALA A 147 4.61 -3.87 25.64
N PRO A 148 4.11 -4.07 24.40
CA PRO A 148 3.23 -3.13 23.74
C PRO A 148 1.85 -3.08 24.41
N ILE A 149 1.46 -1.91 24.92
CA ILE A 149 0.17 -1.69 25.60
C ILE A 149 -0.85 -0.96 24.71
N GLY A 150 -0.40 -0.30 23.66
CA GLY A 150 -1.28 0.44 22.75
C GLY A 150 -0.61 0.84 21.45
N ARG A 151 -1.44 0.98 20.40
CA ARG A 151 -1.04 1.51 19.10
C ARG A 151 -2.04 2.59 18.69
N VAL A 152 -1.55 3.76 18.31
CA VAL A 152 -2.37 4.89 17.89
C VAL A 152 -2.02 5.24 16.45
N PRO A 153 -2.92 4.98 15.47
CA PRO A 153 -2.72 5.40 14.09
C PRO A 153 -2.54 6.91 13.98
N PHE A 154 -1.65 7.37 13.10
CA PHE A 154 -1.36 8.78 12.91
C PHE A 154 -2.62 9.63 12.60
N ASP A 155 -3.54 9.12 11.78
CA ASP A 155 -4.79 9.83 11.46
C ASP A 155 -5.72 10.06 12.67
N LYS A 156 -5.50 9.32 13.77
CA LYS A 156 -6.24 9.48 15.03
C LYS A 156 -5.54 10.42 16.02
N LEU A 157 -4.26 10.73 15.81
CA LEU A 157 -3.54 11.77 16.52
C LEU A 157 -4.05 13.11 15.98
N LYS A 158 -5.15 13.59 16.56
CA LYS A 158 -5.68 14.94 16.30
C LYS A 158 -5.63 15.72 17.61
N GLU A 159 -5.54 17.04 17.48
CA GLU A 159 -5.57 17.98 18.60
C GLU A 159 -6.71 17.61 19.57
N GLY A 160 -6.36 17.50 20.86
CA GLY A 160 -7.30 17.19 21.94
C GLY A 160 -7.84 15.75 22.01
N ARG A 161 -7.36 14.80 21.19
CA ARG A 161 -7.87 13.41 21.23
C ARG A 161 -7.04 12.50 22.14
N ALA A 162 -7.75 11.69 22.93
CA ALA A 162 -7.19 10.84 23.97
C ALA A 162 -6.32 9.70 23.42
N TRP A 163 -5.12 9.65 23.99
CA TRP A 163 -4.22 8.50 24.02
C TRP A 163 -4.88 7.32 24.76
N PRO A 164 -4.34 6.09 24.66
CA PRO A 164 -4.76 4.98 25.51
C PRO A 164 -4.73 5.41 26.98
N PRO A 165 -5.53 4.78 27.87
CA PRO A 165 -5.52 5.10 29.29
C PRO A 165 -4.11 4.86 29.84
N LEU A 166 -3.41 5.96 30.09
CA LEU A 166 -2.07 6.01 30.66
C LEU A 166 -2.17 6.59 32.07
N PRO A 167 -1.24 6.25 32.97
CA PRO A 167 -1.23 6.80 34.33
C PRO A 167 -0.87 8.30 34.40
N PHE A 168 -0.54 8.89 33.27
CA PHE A 168 -0.21 10.31 33.07
C PHE A 168 -1.01 10.86 31.88
N HIS A 169 -1.15 12.18 31.82
CA HIS A 169 -1.92 12.84 30.78
C HIS A 169 -1.03 13.15 29.57
N VAL A 170 -1.47 12.71 28.39
CA VAL A 170 -0.81 12.98 27.11
C VAL A 170 -1.78 13.73 26.21
N GLU A 171 -1.36 14.91 25.76
CA GLU A 171 -2.12 15.77 24.87
C GLU A 171 -1.34 15.98 23.57
N THR A 172 -1.99 15.78 22.42
CA THR A 172 -1.40 16.11 21.12
C THR A 172 -1.65 17.59 20.82
N LEU A 173 -0.57 18.36 20.69
CA LEU A 173 -0.62 19.81 20.44
C LEU A 173 -0.69 20.17 18.96
N GLN A 174 0.07 19.46 18.11
CA GLN A 174 0.12 19.73 16.67
C GLN A 174 0.51 18.46 15.93
N THR A 175 -0.03 18.28 14.72
CA THR A 175 0.39 17.21 13.80
C THR A 175 0.70 17.76 12.42
N CYS A 176 1.67 17.16 11.73
CA CYS A 176 1.99 17.47 10.35
C CYS A 176 2.28 16.19 9.55
N ARG A 177 1.64 16.05 8.37
CA ARG A 177 1.91 14.93 7.44
C ARG A 177 3.26 15.07 6.76
N ASN A 178 3.68 16.31 6.52
CA ASN A 178 5.01 16.68 6.07
C ASN A 178 5.51 17.83 6.95
N CYS A 179 6.56 17.57 7.72
CA CYS A 179 7.14 18.50 8.67
C CYS A 179 8.56 18.86 8.22
N GLU A 180 8.93 20.11 8.40
CA GLU A 180 10.31 20.55 8.38
C GLU A 180 10.84 20.58 9.82
N ILE A 181 12.04 20.06 10.02
CA ILE A 181 12.74 20.11 11.30
C ILE A 181 13.55 21.40 11.32
N LEU A 182 13.24 22.27 12.28
CA LEU A 182 13.95 23.53 12.49
C LEU A 182 14.64 23.52 13.84
N LYS A 183 15.72 24.29 13.98
CA LYS A 183 16.33 24.52 15.29
C LYS A 183 15.34 25.29 16.15
N ARG A 184 15.23 24.95 17.44
CA ARG A 184 14.18 25.50 18.32
C ARG A 184 14.12 27.04 18.31
N GLY A 185 15.26 27.71 18.28
CA GLY A 185 15.34 29.18 18.22
C GLY A 185 14.80 29.83 16.93
N GLU A 186 14.50 29.05 15.89
CA GLU A 186 13.97 29.53 14.60
C GLU A 186 12.42 29.41 14.51
N ILE A 187 11.78 28.78 15.51
CA ILE A 187 10.35 28.41 15.44
C ILE A 187 9.48 29.40 16.21
N THR A 188 9.94 29.91 17.36
CA THR A 188 9.15 30.75 18.27
C THR A 188 10.03 31.69 19.11
N GLU A 189 9.61 32.95 19.26
CA GLU A 189 10.03 33.93 20.28
C GLU A 189 9.37 33.64 21.66
N ASP A 190 9.15 32.36 22.01
CA ASP A 190 8.36 31.99 23.20
C ASP A 190 9.19 31.97 24.49
N GLU A 191 8.69 32.71 25.48
CA GLU A 191 9.30 33.14 26.76
C GLU A 191 9.55 32.02 27.79
N ASP A 192 9.17 30.77 27.53
CA ASP A 192 9.19 29.70 28.52
C ASP A 192 10.14 28.55 28.13
N GLY A 193 11.43 28.83 28.20
CA GLY A 193 12.52 27.90 27.88
C GLY A 193 12.57 26.61 28.71
N ASN A 194 11.72 26.49 29.74
CA ASN A 194 11.70 25.37 30.69
C ASN A 194 10.69 24.26 30.35
N ALA A 195 9.85 24.42 29.32
CA ALA A 195 8.78 23.46 29.03
C ALA A 195 9.16 22.30 28.09
N TYR A 196 10.36 22.26 27.51
CA TYR A 196 10.72 21.29 26.46
C TYR A 196 11.59 20.13 26.96
N GLN A 197 11.32 18.92 26.43
CA GLN A 197 11.99 17.69 26.83
C GLN A 197 12.55 16.90 25.63
N GLY A 198 13.60 16.11 25.89
CA GLY A 198 14.24 15.28 24.87
C GLY A 198 14.68 16.08 23.64
N MET A 199 14.30 15.61 22.45
CA MET A 199 14.63 16.29 21.19
C MET A 199 13.99 17.68 21.06
N ALA A 200 12.85 17.91 21.73
CA ALA A 200 12.12 19.17 21.61
C ALA A 200 12.92 20.36 22.15
N ARG A 201 13.91 20.13 23.02
CA ARG A 201 14.84 21.16 23.52
C ARG A 201 15.68 21.79 22.41
N PHE A 202 16.03 21.02 21.39
CA PHE A 202 16.99 21.43 20.36
C PHE A 202 16.32 21.74 19.03
N MET A 203 15.17 21.12 18.75
CA MET A 203 14.46 21.26 17.48
C MET A 203 12.96 21.26 17.69
N GLY A 204 12.23 21.70 16.68
CA GLY A 204 10.78 21.57 16.61
C GLY A 204 10.31 21.33 15.18
N LEU A 205 9.00 21.09 15.05
CA LEU A 205 8.37 20.68 13.80
C LEU A 205 7.51 21.83 13.28
N ARG A 206 7.69 22.18 12.01
CA ARG A 206 6.81 23.12 11.30
C ARG A 206 6.15 22.42 10.12
N ALA A 207 4.85 22.58 9.97
CA ALA A 207 4.14 22.00 8.83
C ALA A 207 4.61 22.61 7.50
N LYS A 208 4.91 21.76 6.53
CA LYS A 208 5.24 22.10 5.14
C LYS A 208 4.19 21.49 4.21
N ARG A 209 4.09 22.02 2.99
CA ARG A 209 3.29 21.41 1.92
C ARG A 209 3.77 19.97 1.66
N PRO A 210 2.87 18.98 1.54
CA PRO A 210 3.25 17.61 1.19
C PRO A 210 4.02 17.55 -0.14
N ASP A 211 5.08 16.74 -0.15
CA ASP A 211 5.83 16.39 -1.34
C ASP A 211 5.02 15.39 -2.20
N PRO A 212 5.00 15.53 -3.54
CA PRO A 212 4.34 14.56 -4.42
C PRO A 212 4.90 13.15 -4.29
N VAL A 213 6.17 12.99 -3.91
CA VAL A 213 6.75 11.69 -3.59
C VAL A 213 6.46 11.41 -2.12
N ALA A 214 5.54 10.48 -1.87
CA ALA A 214 5.02 10.21 -0.53
C ALA A 214 6.12 9.85 0.47
N GLU A 215 7.15 9.13 0.00
CA GLU A 215 8.31 8.66 0.74
C GLU A 215 9.22 9.80 1.23
N ASN A 216 9.16 10.98 0.59
CA ASN A 216 9.92 12.16 1.01
C ASN A 216 9.23 12.94 2.15
N ASN A 217 7.98 12.61 2.47
CA ASN A 217 7.26 13.30 3.52
C ASN A 217 7.68 12.84 4.90
N LEU A 218 8.09 13.78 5.75
CA LEU A 218 8.42 13.52 7.14
C LEU A 218 7.17 13.77 7.99
N SER A 219 6.48 12.71 8.40
CA SER A 219 5.33 12.85 9.29
C SER A 219 5.79 13.03 10.74
N GLY A 220 5.07 13.83 11.53
CA GLY A 220 5.42 14.06 12.91
C GLY A 220 4.35 14.81 13.69
N PHE A 221 4.53 14.87 15.00
CA PHE A 221 3.63 15.55 15.92
C PHE A 221 4.37 16.04 17.16
N THR A 222 3.78 17.08 17.76
CA THR A 222 4.18 17.64 19.05
C THR A 222 3.16 17.22 20.10
N LEU A 223 3.63 16.78 21.26
CA LEU A 223 2.80 16.31 22.35
C LEU A 223 3.25 16.92 23.67
N LYS A 224 2.32 17.12 24.60
CA LYS A 224 2.58 17.54 25.96
C LYS A 224 2.28 16.37 26.91
N ILE A 225 3.23 16.07 27.79
CA ILE A 225 3.07 15.08 28.86
C ILE A 225 3.00 15.82 30.19
N THR A 226 2.01 15.48 31.01
CA THR A 226 1.81 16.04 32.35
C THR A 226 1.39 14.96 33.35
N GLY A 227 1.68 15.17 34.63
CA GLY A 227 1.33 14.21 35.69
C GLY A 227 2.41 13.15 35.95
N LEU A 228 3.64 13.42 35.50
CA LEU A 228 4.86 12.74 35.91
C LEU A 228 5.59 13.60 36.97
N ASP A 229 6.91 13.47 37.06
CA ASP A 229 7.78 14.33 37.86
C ASP A 229 8.09 15.64 37.11
N GLU A 230 8.40 16.72 37.83
CA GLU A 230 8.76 18.03 37.25
C GLU A 230 9.92 17.97 36.23
N THR A 231 10.78 16.95 36.32
CA THR A 231 11.91 16.76 35.40
C THR A 231 11.50 16.13 34.07
N GLN A 232 10.36 15.45 34.02
CA GLN A 232 9.84 14.72 32.87
C GLN A 232 8.62 15.41 32.24
N ASP A 233 7.86 16.17 33.02
CA ASP A 233 6.75 16.95 32.49
C ASP A 233 7.26 17.97 31.46
N GLY A 234 6.50 18.13 30.37
CA GLY A 234 6.85 19.03 29.28
C GLY A 234 6.40 18.59 27.90
N ILE A 235 6.95 19.28 26.90
CA ILE A 235 6.64 19.15 25.49
C ILE A 235 7.70 18.30 24.82
N TYR A 236 7.23 17.30 24.07
CA TYR A 236 8.02 16.38 23.28
C TYR A 236 7.62 16.46 21.82
N ILE A 237 8.51 15.98 20.96
CA ILE A 237 8.27 15.84 19.52
C ILE A 237 8.57 14.40 19.10
N ALA A 238 7.79 13.89 18.15
CA ALA A 238 8.03 12.61 17.51
C ALA A 238 7.83 12.75 16.00
N PHE A 239 8.71 12.15 15.22
CA PHE A 239 8.66 12.17 13.75
C PHE A 239 9.29 10.90 13.16
N ASP A 240 8.91 10.55 11.93
CA ASP A 240 9.32 9.34 11.22
C ASP A 240 10.37 9.69 10.13
N PRO A 241 11.57 9.08 10.12
CA PRO A 241 12.06 8.07 11.06
C PRO A 241 12.52 8.68 12.40
N MET A 242 12.17 8.01 13.50
CA MET A 242 12.48 8.48 14.86
C MET A 242 13.88 7.99 15.30
N PRO A 243 14.84 8.89 15.60
CA PRO A 243 16.20 8.48 15.96
C PRO A 243 16.29 7.92 17.39
N LYS A 244 15.49 8.47 18.32
CA LYS A 244 15.41 8.00 19.70
C LYS A 244 13.96 8.02 20.17
N PRO A 245 13.47 6.95 20.81
CA PRO A 245 12.13 6.93 21.38
C PRO A 245 12.00 7.92 22.53
N ILE A 246 10.78 8.38 22.78
CA ILE A 246 10.47 9.12 24.00
C ILE A 246 10.33 8.09 25.12
N ILE A 247 11.10 8.26 26.19
CA ILE A 247 11.07 7.37 27.35
C ILE A 247 10.66 8.20 28.55
N VAL A 248 9.62 7.76 29.25
CA VAL A 248 9.15 8.37 30.49
C VAL A 248 8.96 7.28 31.54
N THR A 249 9.28 7.60 32.78
CA THR A 249 9.15 6.68 33.91
C THR A 249 8.03 7.18 34.81
N TYR A 250 7.09 6.30 35.15
CA TYR A 250 6.06 6.58 36.14
C TYR A 250 6.14 5.52 37.23
N ARG A 251 6.51 5.93 38.45
CA ARG A 251 6.85 5.04 39.57
C ARG A 251 8.01 4.10 39.19
N GLU A 252 7.75 2.80 39.06
CA GLU A 252 8.75 1.78 38.68
C GLU A 252 8.63 1.33 37.21
N ASP A 253 7.58 1.79 36.51
CA ASP A 253 7.29 1.37 35.15
C ASP A 253 7.89 2.34 34.13
N THR A 254 8.59 1.79 33.14
CA THR A 254 9.15 2.55 32.01
C THR A 254 8.19 2.49 30.83
N TYR A 255 7.75 3.65 30.35
CA TYR A 255 6.92 3.79 29.17
C TYR A 255 7.76 4.32 28.01
N LYS A 256 7.72 3.63 26.86
CA LYS A 256 8.39 4.09 25.64
C LYS A 256 7.36 4.40 24.57
N LEU A 257 7.47 5.56 23.95
CA LEU A 257 6.68 5.96 22.79
C LEU A 257 7.60 5.98 21.57
N VAL A 258 7.27 5.11 20.62
CA VAL A 258 7.95 4.99 19.32
C VAL A 258 6.96 5.42 18.25
N PHE A 259 7.37 6.32 17.37
CA PHE A 259 6.58 6.69 16.20
C PHE A 259 7.31 6.28 14.92
N GLY A 260 6.57 5.69 13.99
CA GLY A 260 7.11 5.31 12.69
C GLY A 260 6.08 4.60 11.82
N LYS A 261 6.53 4.01 10.72
CA LYS A 261 5.71 3.17 9.84
C LYS A 261 5.06 2.03 10.62
N ARG A 262 3.81 1.71 10.28
CA ARG A 262 3.05 0.61 10.86
C ARG A 262 3.77 -0.70 10.60
N GLN A 263 4.02 -1.45 11.68
CA GLN A 263 4.76 -2.70 11.63
C GLN A 263 3.82 -3.90 11.74
N THR A 264 4.01 -4.88 10.86
CA THR A 264 3.33 -6.18 10.92
C THR A 264 4.36 -7.28 11.08
N MET A 265 4.18 -8.13 12.10
CA MET A 265 5.04 -9.29 12.32
C MET A 265 4.60 -10.43 11.40
N LEU A 266 5.57 -11.03 10.72
CA LEU A 266 5.39 -12.22 9.90
C LEU A 266 5.47 -13.50 10.77
N PRO A 267 4.86 -14.61 10.32
CA PRO A 267 4.95 -15.90 10.99
C PRO A 267 6.26 -16.65 10.69
N PHE A 268 7.31 -15.94 10.23
CA PHE A 268 8.66 -16.41 9.92
C PHE A 268 9.58 -15.17 9.88
N SER A 269 10.90 -15.36 9.97
CA SER A 269 11.87 -14.27 9.76
C SER A 269 12.75 -14.53 8.55
N LEU A 270 13.33 -13.44 8.03
CA LEU A 270 14.36 -13.48 7.00
C LEU A 270 15.65 -12.90 7.57
N GLU A 271 16.74 -13.65 7.43
CA GLU A 271 18.10 -13.20 7.75
C GLU A 271 18.85 -12.88 6.46
N LEU A 272 19.52 -11.73 6.40
CA LEU A 272 20.40 -11.38 5.28
C LEU A 272 21.80 -11.90 5.56
N VAL A 273 22.23 -12.88 4.78
CA VAL A 273 23.59 -13.44 4.88
C VAL A 273 24.58 -12.59 4.09
N ASP A 274 24.20 -12.20 2.86
CA ASP A 274 25.08 -11.49 1.93
C ASP A 274 24.24 -10.73 0.90
N PHE A 275 24.66 -9.51 0.56
CA PHE A 275 24.07 -8.70 -0.50
C PHE A 275 25.08 -8.52 -1.64
N LYS A 276 24.70 -8.93 -2.84
CA LYS A 276 25.55 -8.79 -4.03
C LYS A 276 24.97 -7.77 -4.98
N LYS A 277 25.81 -6.84 -5.41
CA LYS A 277 25.54 -5.85 -6.46
C LYS A 277 26.55 -6.03 -7.60
N GLU A 278 26.04 -6.31 -8.80
CA GLU A 278 26.81 -6.25 -10.03
C GLU A 278 26.60 -4.89 -10.67
N THR A 279 27.68 -4.19 -11.03
CA THR A 279 27.62 -2.92 -11.75
C THR A 279 27.92 -3.08 -13.23
N TYR A 280 27.54 -2.09 -14.04
CA TYR A 280 28.05 -1.99 -15.41
C TYR A 280 29.54 -1.61 -15.39
N PRO A 281 30.37 -2.17 -16.29
CA PRO A 281 31.78 -1.81 -16.37
C PRO A 281 31.96 -0.29 -16.54
N GLY A 282 32.73 0.32 -15.63
CA GLY A 282 33.03 1.75 -15.66
C GLY A 282 31.90 2.68 -15.19
N MET A 283 30.81 2.16 -14.61
CA MET A 283 29.72 2.96 -14.04
C MET A 283 29.34 2.44 -12.65
N ASP A 284 28.90 3.33 -11.75
CA ASP A 284 28.34 2.93 -10.44
C ASP A 284 26.89 2.44 -10.51
N MET A 285 26.31 2.44 -11.71
CA MET A 285 24.95 1.96 -11.97
C MET A 285 24.88 0.43 -11.79
N ALA A 286 23.96 -0.02 -10.92
CA ALA A 286 23.69 -1.42 -10.70
C ALA A 286 23.06 -2.06 -11.95
N LYS A 287 23.66 -3.15 -12.42
CA LYS A 287 23.17 -4.04 -13.49
C LYS A 287 22.25 -5.12 -12.92
N ALA A 288 22.63 -5.70 -11.79
CA ALA A 288 21.86 -6.71 -11.09
C ALA A 288 22.18 -6.63 -9.60
N TYR A 289 21.22 -7.01 -8.77
CA TYR A 289 21.45 -7.16 -7.34
C TYR A 289 20.64 -8.34 -6.81
N SER A 290 21.21 -9.03 -5.83
CA SER A 290 20.66 -10.24 -5.22
C SER A 290 20.93 -10.28 -3.73
N SER A 291 19.95 -10.76 -2.97
CA SER A 291 20.10 -11.00 -1.53
C SER A 291 20.14 -12.49 -1.27
N ALA A 292 21.22 -12.98 -0.66
CA ALA A 292 21.27 -14.31 -0.09
C ALA A 292 20.67 -14.27 1.32
N LEU A 293 19.54 -14.97 1.50
CA LEU A 293 18.76 -14.94 2.73
C LEU A 293 18.67 -16.34 3.34
N ILE A 294 18.45 -16.41 4.65
CA ILE A 294 17.94 -17.61 5.31
C ILE A 294 16.51 -17.33 5.77
N VAL A 295 15.59 -18.22 5.41
CA VAL A 295 14.23 -18.20 5.95
C VAL A 295 14.23 -19.01 7.24
N HIS A 296 13.77 -18.42 8.34
CA HIS A 296 13.54 -19.15 9.60
C HIS A 296 12.04 -19.28 9.86
N ASP A 297 11.54 -20.51 9.86
CA ASP A 297 10.16 -20.85 10.20
C ASP A 297 10.12 -21.89 11.31
N GLY A 298 10.02 -21.43 12.56
CA GLY A 298 10.12 -22.28 13.74
C GLY A 298 11.50 -22.93 13.82
N GLU A 299 11.55 -24.27 13.82
CA GLU A 299 12.80 -25.03 13.89
C GLU A 299 13.45 -25.25 12.52
N VAL A 300 12.74 -24.96 11.42
CA VAL A 300 13.24 -25.20 10.07
C VAL A 300 13.85 -23.92 9.51
N SER A 301 15.07 -24.02 9.01
CA SER A 301 15.76 -22.93 8.32
C SER A 301 16.34 -23.40 6.99
N TRP A 302 16.21 -22.60 5.94
CA TRP A 302 16.79 -22.92 4.63
C TRP A 302 17.26 -21.67 3.89
N PRO A 303 18.31 -21.78 3.06
CA PRO A 303 18.80 -20.67 2.27
C PRO A 303 17.87 -20.39 1.08
N VAL A 304 17.74 -19.13 0.72
CA VAL A 304 17.08 -18.68 -0.50
C VAL A 304 17.78 -17.45 -1.06
N THR A 305 17.79 -17.31 -2.38
CA THR A 305 18.30 -16.11 -3.05
C THR A 305 17.16 -15.39 -3.72
N ILE A 306 17.00 -14.09 -3.42
CA ILE A 306 16.06 -13.20 -4.10
C ILE A 306 16.85 -12.33 -5.09
N GLU A 307 16.42 -12.32 -6.35
CA GLU A 307 17.01 -11.53 -7.43
C GLU A 307 15.93 -10.64 -8.07
N MET A 308 16.31 -9.62 -8.83
CA MET A 308 15.39 -8.64 -9.44
C MET A 308 14.20 -9.25 -10.21
N ASN A 309 14.35 -10.45 -10.77
CA ASN A 309 13.28 -11.15 -11.51
C ASN A 309 12.90 -12.50 -10.90
N LYS A 310 13.43 -12.83 -9.72
CA LYS A 310 13.23 -14.11 -9.04
C LYS A 310 12.80 -13.87 -7.59
N PRO A 311 11.51 -13.53 -7.38
CA PRO A 311 11.00 -13.23 -6.04
C PRO A 311 10.83 -14.49 -5.19
N LEU A 312 11.01 -14.37 -3.88
CA LEU A 312 10.61 -15.40 -2.93
C LEU A 312 9.09 -15.35 -2.74
N ARG A 313 8.42 -16.50 -2.88
CA ARG A 313 6.98 -16.65 -2.61
C ARG A 313 6.78 -17.64 -1.48
N TYR A 314 6.32 -17.15 -0.33
CA TYR A 314 6.19 -17.97 0.87
C TYR A 314 5.02 -17.53 1.76
N LYS A 315 4.24 -18.49 2.28
CA LYS A 315 3.04 -18.27 3.13
C LYS A 315 2.08 -17.16 2.66
N GLY A 316 1.93 -17.00 1.34
CA GLY A 316 1.05 -15.99 0.73
C GLY A 316 1.69 -14.60 0.53
N TYR A 317 2.93 -14.41 0.98
CA TYR A 317 3.75 -13.22 0.75
C TYR A 317 4.64 -13.43 -0.48
N THR A 318 4.90 -12.35 -1.21
CA THR A 318 5.88 -12.30 -2.30
C THR A 318 6.88 -11.20 -2.00
N PHE A 319 8.17 -11.55 -1.90
CA PHE A 319 9.27 -10.65 -1.62
C PHE A 319 10.03 -10.39 -2.92
N PHE A 320 10.05 -9.14 -3.33
CA PHE A 320 10.78 -8.64 -4.49
C PHE A 320 11.99 -7.86 -4.00
N GLN A 321 13.13 -8.07 -4.66
CA GLN A 321 14.28 -7.23 -4.44
C GLN A 321 14.01 -5.85 -5.07
N SER A 322 13.77 -4.82 -4.26
CA SER A 322 13.34 -3.49 -4.76
C SER A 322 14.42 -2.42 -4.71
N SER A 323 15.26 -2.42 -3.68
CA SER A 323 16.35 -1.46 -3.53
C SER A 323 17.42 -2.00 -2.58
N PHE A 324 18.44 -1.20 -2.30
CA PHE A 324 19.51 -1.48 -1.35
C PHE A 324 20.07 -0.17 -0.76
N GLU A 325 20.62 -0.25 0.44
CA GLU A 325 21.44 0.81 1.02
C GLU A 325 22.85 0.25 1.17
N GLN A 326 23.84 0.88 0.52
CA GLN A 326 25.23 0.48 0.62
C GLN A 326 26.07 1.70 0.98
N THR A 327 26.54 1.73 2.22
CA THR A 327 27.55 2.69 2.70
C THR A 327 28.83 1.91 3.04
N PRO A 328 29.99 2.56 3.23
CA PRO A 328 31.22 1.87 3.63
C PRO A 328 31.09 1.06 4.93
N GLU A 329 30.09 1.35 5.76
CA GLU A 329 29.89 0.76 7.09
C GLU A 329 28.64 -0.14 7.18
N THR A 330 27.67 0.00 6.25
CA THR A 330 26.42 -0.76 6.30
C THR A 330 25.93 -1.17 4.92
N GLU A 331 25.67 -2.46 4.76
CA GLU A 331 24.90 -3.01 3.64
C GLU A 331 23.52 -3.44 4.11
N ARG A 332 22.49 -3.00 3.40
CA ARG A 332 21.09 -3.38 3.66
C ARG A 332 20.37 -3.69 2.38
N THR A 333 19.54 -4.72 2.44
CA THR A 333 18.57 -5.01 1.39
C THR A 333 17.22 -4.37 1.71
N VAL A 334 16.56 -3.84 0.67
CA VAL A 334 15.18 -3.40 0.76
C VAL A 334 14.34 -4.32 -0.11
N LEU A 335 13.44 -5.06 0.54
CA LEU A 335 12.51 -5.98 -0.10
C LEU A 335 11.11 -5.36 -0.15
N ALA A 336 10.51 -5.27 -1.34
CA ALA A 336 9.09 -4.99 -1.48
C ALA A 336 8.30 -6.27 -1.21
N VAL A 337 7.29 -6.18 -0.34
CA VAL A 337 6.50 -7.31 0.14
C VAL A 337 5.05 -7.12 -0.28
N VAL A 338 4.53 -8.07 -1.04
CA VAL A 338 3.14 -8.07 -1.51
C VAL A 338 2.41 -9.30 -0.99
N LYS A 339 1.28 -9.08 -0.31
CA LYS A 339 0.35 -10.13 0.10
C LYS A 339 -0.90 -10.04 -0.76
N ASN A 340 -1.06 -10.97 -1.70
CA ASN A 340 -2.21 -10.98 -2.61
C ASN A 340 -2.86 -12.38 -2.68
N ARG A 341 -4.09 -12.51 -2.15
CA ARG A 341 -4.88 -13.74 -2.20
C ARG A 341 -5.45 -14.03 -3.60
N ALA A 342 -5.71 -12.99 -4.39
CA ALA A 342 -6.25 -13.08 -5.74
C ALA A 342 -5.17 -13.31 -6.82
N ARG A 343 -3.91 -13.58 -6.42
CA ARG A 343 -2.77 -13.72 -7.33
C ARG A 343 -2.96 -14.75 -8.45
N LEU A 344 -3.80 -15.78 -8.25
CA LEU A 344 -4.05 -16.83 -9.24
C LEU A 344 -5.02 -16.43 -10.34
N PHE A 345 -5.89 -15.43 -10.10
CA PHE A 345 -6.92 -15.03 -11.05
C PHE A 345 -6.35 -14.57 -12.40
N PRO A 346 -5.28 -13.74 -12.45
CA PRO A 346 -4.63 -13.40 -13.71
C PRO A 346 -4.20 -14.63 -14.52
N TYR A 347 -3.55 -15.60 -13.87
CA TYR A 347 -3.06 -16.82 -14.52
C TYR A 347 -4.20 -17.71 -15.03
N ILE A 348 -5.26 -17.87 -14.23
CA ILE A 348 -6.43 -18.67 -14.63
C ILE A 348 -7.17 -17.97 -15.79
N GLY A 349 -7.37 -16.66 -15.69
CA GLY A 349 -8.03 -15.87 -16.72
C GLY A 349 -7.28 -15.90 -18.04
N THR A 350 -5.95 -15.70 -18.04
CA THR A 350 -5.14 -15.75 -19.27
C THR A 350 -5.11 -17.16 -19.87
N LEU A 351 -5.02 -18.21 -19.05
CA LEU A 351 -5.10 -19.59 -19.53
C LEU A 351 -6.44 -19.87 -20.22
N ILE A 352 -7.55 -19.45 -19.61
CA ILE A 352 -8.90 -19.61 -20.17
C ILE A 352 -9.05 -18.81 -21.47
N VAL A 353 -8.52 -17.59 -21.54
CA VAL A 353 -8.48 -16.79 -22.78
C VAL A 353 -7.70 -17.54 -23.86
N ALA A 354 -6.51 -18.05 -23.55
CA ALA A 354 -5.68 -18.78 -24.49
C ALA A 354 -6.40 -20.03 -25.04
N LEU A 355 -6.98 -20.85 -24.17
CA LEU A 355 -7.77 -22.01 -24.55
C LEU A 355 -8.99 -21.63 -25.40
N GLY A 356 -9.67 -20.52 -25.06
CA GLY A 356 -10.79 -20.01 -25.82
C GLY A 356 -10.41 -19.58 -27.23
N LEU A 357 -9.26 -18.92 -27.38
CA LEU A 357 -8.72 -18.52 -28.69
C LEU A 357 -8.29 -19.74 -29.52
N ILE A 358 -7.61 -20.72 -28.92
CA ILE A 358 -7.23 -21.98 -29.59
C ILE A 358 -8.48 -22.70 -30.10
N LEU A 359 -9.49 -22.87 -29.25
CA LEU A 359 -10.76 -23.51 -29.63
C LEU A 359 -11.48 -22.72 -30.72
N HIS A 360 -11.49 -21.38 -30.64
CA HIS A 360 -12.09 -20.53 -31.66
C HIS A 360 -11.41 -20.73 -33.02
N LEU A 361 -10.07 -20.70 -33.06
CA LEU A 361 -9.30 -20.95 -34.28
C LEU A 361 -9.54 -22.35 -34.82
N ALA A 362 -9.54 -23.38 -33.97
CA ALA A 362 -9.83 -24.76 -34.38
C ALA A 362 -11.22 -24.89 -35.03
N THR A 363 -12.25 -24.28 -34.43
CA THR A 363 -13.61 -24.29 -35.03
C THR A 363 -13.68 -23.52 -36.35
N LEU A 364 -12.86 -22.49 -36.52
CA LEU A 364 -12.80 -21.71 -37.75
C LEU A 364 -12.07 -22.47 -38.87
N PHE A 365 -10.99 -23.18 -38.54
CA PHE A 365 -10.26 -24.02 -39.50
C PHE A 365 -11.05 -25.28 -39.88
N GLY A 366 -11.70 -25.96 -38.94
CA GLY A 366 -12.58 -27.10 -39.23
C GLY A 366 -13.69 -26.73 -40.22
N ARG A 367 -14.33 -25.57 -40.00
CA ARG A 367 -15.32 -25.01 -40.93
C ARG A 367 -14.78 -24.74 -42.33
N ARG A 368 -13.54 -24.23 -42.45
CA ARG A 368 -12.90 -23.98 -43.75
C ARG A 368 -12.46 -25.27 -44.44
N ALA A 369 -12.14 -26.31 -43.67
CA ALA A 369 -11.75 -27.63 -44.16
C ALA A 369 -12.94 -28.54 -44.49
N GLY A 370 -14.18 -28.11 -44.23
CA GLY A 370 -15.40 -28.90 -44.48
C GLY A 370 -15.64 -30.02 -43.46
N ILE A 371 -15.03 -29.94 -42.27
CA ILE A 371 -15.14 -30.91 -41.16
C ILE A 371 -16.04 -30.35 -40.05
#